data_AF-A0A7J4DPW1-F1
#
_entry.id   AF-A0A7J4DPW1-F1
#
_cell.length_a   1.000
_cell.length_b   1.000
_cell.length_c   1.000
_cell.angle_alpha   90.00
_cell.angle_beta   90.00
_cell.angle_gamma   90.00
#
_symmetry.space_group_name_H-M   'P 1'
#
loop_
_entity.id
_entity.type
_entity.pdbx_description
1 polymer ?
#
loop_
_entity_poly.entity_id
_entity_poly.type
_entity_poly.pdbx_seq_one_letter_code
_entity_poly.pdbx_strand_id
1 'polypeptide(L)'
;MTVLKINKRVLKKIINPSLEPYEIEIDAPEFTFYGAKNQPDYATITITMIPEKSIIELKSLKVYLQQYRNQIASYERVINVIYDDLTHVYKPKRLLIEMKFKPRGGITSKLAIDSFERELFIERER
;
A
#
# COMPACT_ATOMS: atom_id res chain seq x y z
N MET A 1 -7.25 16.83 -9.35
CA MET A 1 -6.86 15.40 -9.30
C MET A 1 -8.09 14.57 -8.97
N THR A 2 -8.34 13.50 -9.72
CA THR A 2 -9.53 12.63 -9.53
C THR A 2 -9.51 11.97 -8.16
N VAL A 3 -10.65 11.96 -7.46
CA VAL A 3 -10.81 11.20 -6.21
C VAL A 3 -10.83 9.71 -6.55
N LEU A 4 -9.85 8.96 -6.03
CA LEU A 4 -9.82 7.50 -6.14
C LEU A 4 -11.07 6.89 -5.48
N LYS A 5 -11.84 6.11 -6.24
CA LYS A 5 -13.03 5.42 -5.73
C LYS A 5 -12.68 4.00 -5.28
N ILE A 6 -12.00 3.90 -4.14
CA ILE A 6 -11.56 2.61 -3.59
C ILE A 6 -12.41 2.27 -2.36
N ASN A 7 -13.02 1.09 -2.37
CA ASN A 7 -13.79 0.59 -1.23
C ASN A 7 -12.88 -0.23 -0.30
N LYS A 8 -12.34 0.41 0.73
CA LYS A 8 -11.53 -0.26 1.76
C LYS A 8 -12.29 -1.29 2.61
N ARG A 9 -13.63 -1.27 2.63
CA ARG A 9 -14.44 -2.22 3.42
C ARG A 9 -14.33 -3.66 2.94
N VAL A 10 -13.79 -3.88 1.74
CA VAL A 10 -13.50 -5.23 1.23
C VAL A 10 -12.37 -5.90 2.01
N LEU A 11 -11.44 -5.12 2.59
CA LEU A 11 -10.31 -5.62 3.37
C LEU A 11 -10.81 -6.38 4.61
N LYS A 12 -10.27 -7.58 4.81
CA LYS A 12 -10.57 -8.47 5.94
C LYS A 12 -9.34 -8.70 6.79
N LYS A 13 -9.58 -8.95 8.06
CA LYS A 13 -8.56 -9.16 9.09
C LYS A 13 -8.55 -10.61 9.52
N ILE A 14 -7.37 -11.15 9.77
CA ILE A 14 -7.18 -12.39 10.53
C ILE A 14 -6.60 -12.00 11.90
N ILE A 15 -6.97 -12.72 12.95
CA ILE A 15 -6.42 -12.51 14.30
C ILE A 15 -4.92 -12.78 14.28
N ASN A 16 -4.12 -11.88 14.86
CA ASN A 16 -2.69 -12.13 15.06
C ASN A 16 -2.50 -13.29 16.06
N PRO A 17 -1.87 -14.43 15.67
CA PRO A 17 -1.72 -15.58 16.55
C PRO A 17 -0.57 -15.46 17.56
N SER A 18 0.33 -14.48 17.40
CA SER A 18 1.53 -14.35 18.24
C SER A 18 1.51 -13.05 19.05
N LEU A 19 1.98 -13.15 20.30
CA LEU A 19 2.24 -11.98 21.16
C LEU A 19 3.65 -11.40 20.92
N GLU A 20 4.59 -12.23 20.48
CA GLU A 20 5.96 -11.83 20.16
C GLU A 20 6.01 -11.04 18.85
N PRO A 21 6.91 -10.05 18.73
CA PRO A 21 7.06 -9.27 17.51
C PRO A 21 7.64 -10.14 16.38
N TYR A 22 7.01 -10.06 15.21
CA TYR A 22 7.51 -10.64 13.97
C TYR A 22 7.12 -9.74 12.80
N GLU A 23 7.83 -9.87 11.69
CA GLU A 23 7.59 -9.11 10.47
C GLU A 23 6.92 -10.01 9.43
N ILE A 24 5.94 -9.46 8.71
CA ILE A 24 5.31 -10.09 7.55
C ILE A 24 5.63 -9.22 6.35
N GLU A 25 6.19 -9.81 5.31
CA GLU A 25 6.35 -9.21 4.00
C GLU A 25 5.39 -9.85 2.99
N ILE A 26 4.65 -9.03 2.25
CA ILE A 26 3.69 -9.44 1.23
C ILE A 26 4.04 -8.75 -0.08
N ASP A 27 4.30 -9.55 -1.12
CA ASP A 27 4.50 -9.06 -2.48
C ASP A 27 3.23 -9.20 -3.33
N ALA A 28 2.82 -8.10 -3.94
CA ALA A 28 1.79 -8.03 -4.96
C ALA A 28 2.41 -7.57 -6.31
N PRO A 29 2.95 -8.50 -7.12
CA PRO A 29 3.68 -8.18 -8.34
C PRO A 29 2.79 -7.76 -9.53
N GLU A 30 1.47 -7.92 -9.41
CA GLU A 30 0.50 -7.70 -10.49
C GLU A 30 -0.30 -6.39 -10.34
N PHE A 31 0.21 -5.41 -9.58
CA PHE A 31 -0.52 -4.17 -9.38
C PHE A 31 -0.54 -3.29 -10.63
N THR A 32 -1.70 -2.73 -10.96
CA THR A 32 -1.88 -1.85 -12.12
C THR A 32 -2.99 -0.83 -11.92
N PHE A 33 -2.86 0.32 -12.60
CA PHE A 33 -3.80 1.44 -12.65
C PHE A 33 -3.48 2.31 -13.88
N TYR A 34 -4.24 3.36 -14.15
CA TYR A 34 -3.94 4.32 -15.21
C TYR A 34 -3.17 5.53 -14.67
N GLY A 35 -1.88 5.69 -15.00
CA GLY A 35 -1.14 6.92 -14.68
C GLY A 35 -1.51 8.11 -15.55
N ALA A 36 -2.06 7.86 -16.74
CA ALA A 36 -2.65 8.86 -17.62
C ALA A 36 -3.81 8.21 -18.40
N LYS A 37 -4.63 9.03 -19.08
CA LYS A 37 -5.78 8.53 -19.86
C LYS A 37 -5.31 7.49 -20.89
N ASN A 38 -5.87 6.28 -20.82
CA ASN A 38 -5.53 5.14 -21.68
C ASN A 38 -4.08 4.64 -21.60
N GLN A 39 -3.33 5.02 -20.56
CA GLN A 39 -1.95 4.60 -20.36
C GLN A 39 -1.80 3.85 -19.03
N PRO A 40 -1.88 2.50 -19.03
CA PRO A 40 -1.76 1.72 -17.82
C PRO A 40 -0.31 1.72 -17.32
N ASP A 41 -0.16 1.73 -16.00
CA ASP A 41 1.08 1.48 -15.28
C ASP A 41 1.03 0.18 -14.53
N TYR A 42 2.22 -0.36 -14.31
CA TYR A 42 2.42 -1.59 -13.58
C TYR A 42 3.46 -1.36 -12.50
N ALA A 43 3.23 -1.91 -11.32
CA ALA A 43 4.19 -1.89 -10.24
C ALA A 43 4.16 -3.20 -9.47
N THR A 44 5.27 -3.51 -8.80
CA THR A 44 5.27 -4.43 -7.67
C THR A 44 5.02 -3.61 -6.41
N ILE A 45 4.02 -3.99 -5.62
CA ILE A 45 3.84 -3.46 -4.27
C ILE A 45 4.42 -4.47 -3.28
N THR A 46 5.34 -4.03 -2.43
CA THR A 46 5.83 -4.79 -1.28
C THR A 46 5.26 -4.13 -0.03
N ILE A 47 4.56 -4.91 0.80
CA ILE A 47 3.94 -4.46 2.05
C ILE A 47 4.63 -5.20 3.18
N THR A 48 5.32 -4.46 4.03
CA THR A 48 5.98 -4.98 5.22
C THR A 48 5.25 -4.49 6.46
N MET A 49 4.79 -5.40 7.32
CA MET A 49 4.07 -5.05 8.55
C MET A 49 4.62 -5.77 9.77
N ILE A 50 4.66 -5.05 10.89
CA ILE A 50 4.74 -5.65 12.23
C ILE A 50 3.33 -5.56 12.82
N PRO A 51 2.58 -6.67 12.95
CA PRO A 51 1.19 -6.61 13.35
C PRO A 51 1.02 -6.27 14.84
N GLU A 52 -0.15 -5.71 15.17
CA GLU A 52 -0.61 -5.58 16.56
C GLU A 52 -1.64 -6.68 16.88
N LYS A 53 -2.93 -6.44 16.59
CA LYS A 53 -4.02 -7.38 16.91
C LYS A 53 -4.48 -8.21 15.71
N SER A 54 -4.12 -7.79 14.50
CA SER A 54 -4.57 -8.44 13.27
C SER A 54 -3.54 -8.40 12.16
N ILE A 55 -3.62 -9.40 11.29
CA ILE A 55 -2.85 -9.51 10.05
C ILE A 55 -3.76 -9.38 8.82
N ILE A 56 -3.14 -9.15 7.67
CA ILE A 56 -3.83 -8.98 6.38
C ILE A 56 -4.33 -10.32 5.84
N GLU A 57 -5.59 -10.38 5.43
CA GLU A 57 -6.13 -11.53 4.69
C GLU A 57 -5.86 -11.36 3.18
N LEU A 58 -5.07 -12.26 2.58
CA LEU A 58 -4.52 -12.10 1.24
C LEU A 58 -5.57 -12.03 0.12
N LYS A 59 -6.69 -12.76 0.22
CA LYS A 59 -7.76 -12.72 -0.79
C LYS A 59 -8.40 -11.34 -0.83
N SER A 60 -8.71 -10.76 0.33
CA SER A 60 -9.30 -9.43 0.44
C SER A 60 -8.33 -8.33 0.00
N LEU A 61 -7.04 -8.49 0.28
CA LEU A 61 -5.99 -7.59 -0.22
C LEU A 61 -5.94 -7.62 -1.75
N LYS A 62 -5.99 -8.81 -2.37
CA LYS A 62 -6.06 -8.94 -3.82
C LYS A 62 -7.28 -8.21 -4.39
N VAL A 63 -8.47 -8.43 -3.83
CA VAL A 63 -9.71 -7.76 -4.26
C VAL A 63 -9.61 -6.24 -4.08
N TYR A 64 -8.99 -5.78 -2.99
CA TYR A 64 -8.72 -4.36 -2.75
C TYR A 64 -7.82 -3.75 -3.84
N LEU A 65 -6.67 -4.37 -4.12
CA LEU A 65 -5.71 -3.88 -5.11
C LEU A 65 -6.25 -3.90 -6.54
N GLN A 66 -7.11 -4.88 -6.88
CA GLN A 66 -7.74 -4.95 -8.22
C GLN A 66 -8.68 -3.76 -8.53
N GLN A 67 -9.19 -3.04 -7.52
CA GLN A 67 -10.03 -1.85 -7.74
C GLN A 67 -9.30 -0.70 -8.43
N TYR A 68 -7.96 -0.69 -8.38
CA TYR A 68 -7.12 0.36 -8.96
C TYR A 68 -6.98 0.26 -10.48
N ARG A 69 -7.24 -0.91 -11.08
CA ARG A 69 -6.99 -1.22 -12.50
C ARG A 69 -7.58 -0.17 -13.46
N ASN A 70 -8.76 0.35 -13.15
CA ASN A 70 -9.47 1.33 -13.99
C ASN A 70 -9.45 2.75 -13.43
N GLN A 71 -8.62 3.03 -12.43
CA GLN A 71 -8.52 4.35 -11.81
C GLN A 71 -7.41 5.17 -12.46
N ILE A 72 -7.69 6.47 -12.66
CA ILE A 72 -6.67 7.43 -13.10
C ILE A 72 -6.12 8.19 -11.90
N ALA A 73 -4.82 8.05 -11.61
CA ALA A 73 -4.17 8.71 -10.48
C ALA A 73 -2.65 8.85 -10.68
N SER A 74 -2.02 9.71 -9.88
CA SER A 74 -0.56 9.78 -9.78
C SER A 74 -0.01 8.71 -8.85
N TYR A 75 1.30 8.45 -8.93
CA TYR A 75 1.96 7.39 -8.14
C TYR A 75 1.89 7.72 -6.65
N GLU A 76 2.10 9.00 -6.31
CA GLU A 76 2.05 9.56 -4.97
C GLU A 76 0.65 9.42 -4.36
N ARG A 77 -0.39 9.63 -5.18
CA ARG A 77 -1.76 9.49 -4.70
C ARG A 77 -2.08 8.02 -4.41
N VAL A 78 -1.64 7.11 -5.27
CA VAL A 78 -1.87 5.67 -5.08
C VAL A 78 -1.23 5.18 -3.79
N ILE A 79 0.07 5.44 -3.58
CA ILE A 79 0.78 4.94 -2.39
C ILE A 79 0.19 5.51 -1.09
N ASN A 80 -0.20 6.80 -1.07
CA ASN A 80 -0.81 7.40 0.11
C ASN A 80 -2.19 6.80 0.41
N VAL A 81 -3.04 6.55 -0.58
CA VAL A 81 -4.36 5.94 -0.34
C VAL A 81 -4.22 4.50 0.17
N ILE A 82 -3.32 3.71 -0.40
CA ILE A 82 -3.06 2.34 0.09
C ILE A 82 -2.54 2.40 1.52
N TYR A 83 -1.56 3.26 1.81
CA TYR A 83 -1.02 3.44 3.16
C TYR A 83 -2.09 3.82 4.18
N ASP A 84 -2.90 4.84 3.88
CA ASP A 84 -3.94 5.33 4.79
C ASP A 84 -5.00 4.24 5.05
N ASP A 85 -5.42 3.51 4.01
CA ASP A 85 -6.41 2.44 4.12
C ASP A 85 -5.88 1.27 4.94
N LEU A 86 -4.66 0.79 4.66
CA LEU A 86 -4.05 -0.32 5.39
C LEU A 86 -3.77 0.06 6.85
N THR A 87 -3.26 1.27 7.10
CA THR A 87 -3.05 1.79 8.46
C THR A 87 -4.36 1.84 9.24
N HIS A 88 -5.42 2.41 8.63
CA HIS A 88 -6.73 2.53 9.26
C HIS A 88 -7.37 1.17 9.55
N VAL A 89 -7.27 0.23 8.61
CA VAL A 89 -7.85 -1.10 8.76
C VAL A 89 -7.04 -1.89 9.78
N TYR A 90 -5.74 -2.09 9.60
CA TYR A 90 -4.99 -3.07 10.37
C TYR A 90 -4.35 -2.54 11.65
N LYS A 91 -4.15 -1.23 11.76
CA LYS A 91 -3.48 -0.57 12.90
C LYS A 91 -2.21 -1.32 13.34
N PRO A 92 -1.26 -1.59 12.42
CA PRO A 92 -0.05 -2.32 12.77
C PRO A 92 0.87 -1.46 13.65
N LYS A 93 1.82 -2.11 14.33
CA LYS A 93 2.90 -1.42 15.06
C LYS A 93 3.85 -0.69 14.11
N ARG A 94 4.09 -1.27 12.93
CA ARG A 94 4.83 -0.65 11.83
C ARG A 94 4.22 -1.06 10.51
N LEU A 95 4.15 -0.12 9.57
CA LEU A 95 3.78 -0.38 8.18
C LEU A 95 4.78 0.31 7.26
N LEU A 96 5.40 -0.48 6.40
CA LEU A 96 6.19 -0.02 5.27
C LEU A 96 5.50 -0.47 3.98
N ILE A 97 5.30 0.47 3.06
CA ILE A 97 4.82 0.18 1.70
C ILE A 97 5.88 0.66 0.74
N GLU A 98 6.32 -0.22 -0.15
CA GLU A 98 7.17 0.11 -1.28
C GLU A 98 6.43 -0.17 -2.59
N MET A 99 6.53 0.74 -3.54
CA MET A 99 5.98 0.58 -4.89
C MET A 99 7.09 0.76 -5.93
N LYS A 100 7.44 -0.32 -6.63
CA LYS A 100 8.45 -0.32 -7.70
C LYS A 100 7.76 -0.35 -9.06
N PHE A 101 7.79 0.77 -9.78
CA PHE A 101 7.09 0.95 -11.05
C PHE A 101 7.92 0.45 -12.24
N LYS A 102 7.23 -0.12 -13.24
CA LYS A 102 7.83 -0.44 -14.54
C LYS A 102 8.23 0.84 -15.29
N PRO A 103 9.20 0.77 -16.22
CA PRO A 103 9.72 1.95 -16.89
C PRO A 103 8.65 2.72 -17.69
N ARG A 104 8.70 4.05 -17.62
CA ARG A 104 8.04 4.97 -18.56
C ARG A 104 9.10 5.83 -19.25
N GLY A 105 9.14 5.83 -20.58
CA GLY A 105 10.16 6.57 -21.33
C GLY A 105 11.61 6.17 -20.97
N GLY A 106 11.82 4.90 -20.58
CA GLY A 106 13.12 4.40 -20.11
C GLY A 106 13.44 4.67 -18.64
N ILE A 107 12.56 5.36 -17.89
CA ILE A 107 12.80 5.76 -16.50
C ILE A 107 11.92 4.93 -15.56
N THR A 108 12.52 4.34 -14.53
CA THR A 108 11.82 3.68 -13.42
C THR A 108 11.69 4.60 -12.22
N SER A 109 10.72 4.30 -11.35
CA SER A 109 10.56 5.01 -10.08
C SER A 109 10.23 4.02 -8.97
N LYS A 110 10.68 4.34 -7.76
CA LYS A 110 10.34 3.64 -6.52
C LYS A 110 9.84 4.66 -5.52
N LEU A 111 8.65 4.44 -4.98
CA LEU A 111 8.10 5.22 -3.87
C LEU A 111 8.05 4.34 -2.62
N ALA A 112 8.25 4.93 -1.44
CA ALA A 112 8.13 4.25 -0.17
C ALA A 112 7.48 5.15 0.88
N ILE A 113 6.68 4.55 1.78
CA ILE A 113 6.20 5.17 3.02
C ILE A 113 6.47 4.19 4.15
N ASP A 114 7.29 4.58 5.12
CA ASP A 114 7.50 3.85 6.39
C ASP A 114 6.87 4.63 7.54
N SER A 115 5.96 3.99 8.27
CA SER A 115 5.32 4.61 9.45
C SER A 115 6.34 5.03 10.51
N PHE A 116 7.40 4.24 10.69
CA PHE A 116 8.43 4.51 11.68
C PHE A 116 9.25 5.75 11.31
N GLU A 117 9.71 5.85 10.05
CA GLU A 117 10.44 7.04 9.60
C GLU A 117 9.53 8.28 9.62
N ARG A 118 8.27 8.14 9.21
CA ARG A 118 7.32 9.25 9.18
C ARG A 118 7.07 9.84 10.56
N GLU A 119 6.96 9.01 11.59
CA GLU A 119 6.85 9.46 12.99
C GLU A 119 8.11 10.23 13.42
N LEU A 120 9.30 9.71 13.13
CA LEU A 120 10.58 10.37 13.45
C LEU A 120 10.74 11.74 12.75
N PHE A 121 10.31 11.88 11.49
CA PHE A 121 10.36 13.17 10.80
C PHE A 121 9.40 14.19 11.42
N ILE A 122 8.18 13.78 11.77
CA ILE A 122 7.19 14.66 12.40
C ILE A 122 7.66 15.11 13.78
N GLU A 123 8.30 14.23 14.55
CA GLU A 123 8.86 14.58 15.86
C GLU A 123 10.00 15.59 15.78
N ARG A 124 10.84 15.51 14.73
CA ARG A 124 11.96 16.46 14.53
C ARG A 124 11.52 17.86 14.11
N GLU A 125 10.32 18.01 13.57
CA GLU A 125 9.76 19.30 13.15
C GLU A 125 8.91 19.99 14.24
N ARG A 126 8.77 19.38 15.42
CA ARG A 126 8.11 19.96 16.60
C ARG A 126 9.11 20.57 17.57
#